data_AF-A0A6G2QED8-F1
#
_entry.id   AF-A0A6G2QED8-F1
#
_cell.length_a   1.000
_cell.length_b   1.000
_cell.length_c   1.000
_cell.angle_alpha   90.00
_cell.angle_beta   90.00
_cell.angle_gamma   90.00
#
_symmetry.space_group_name_H-M   'P 1'
#
loop_
_entity.id
_entity.type
_entity.pdbx_description
1 polymer ?
#
loop_
_entity_poly.entity_id
_entity_poly.type
_entity_poly.pdbx_seq_one_letter_code
_entity_poly.pdbx_strand_id
1 'polypeptide(L)'
;AETILISRHITTADAARSKRAARKPMTNGEARKALKHAKLTTRRIREDGDPLHGRYATPCRACTALSAHFGVRLVDPTTDN
;
A
#
# COMPACT_ATOMS: atom_id res chain seq x y z
N ALA A 1 -6.39 -5.31 5.91
CA ALA A 1 -4.94 -5.19 6.17
C ALA A 1 -4.20 -4.26 5.19
N GLU A 2 -4.66 -4.09 3.95
CA GLU A 2 -3.99 -3.27 2.91
C GLU A 2 -3.76 -1.81 3.32
N THR A 3 -4.79 -1.14 3.84
CA THR A 3 -4.68 0.25 4.32
C THR A 3 -3.58 0.44 5.35
N ILE A 4 -3.37 -0.55 6.24
CA ILE A 4 -2.36 -0.48 7.29
C ILE A 4 -0.95 -0.44 6.69
N LEU A 5 -0.69 -1.15 5.58
CA LEU A 5 0.62 -1.12 4.91
C LEU A 5 0.91 0.27 4.34
N ILE A 6 -0.08 0.87 3.67
CA ILE A 6 0.04 2.24 3.14
C ILE A 6 0.24 3.25 4.28
N SER A 7 -0.58 3.17 5.34
CA SER A 7 -0.46 4.07 6.49
C SER A 7 0.90 3.95 7.16
N ARG A 8 1.40 2.73 7.41
CA ARG A 8 2.72 2.53 8.02
C ARG A 8 3.83 3.13 7.17
N HIS A 9 3.81 2.89 5.86
CA HIS A 9 4.82 3.45 4.95
C HIS A 9 4.81 4.98 4.96
N ILE A 10 3.62 5.60 4.94
CA ILE A 10 3.47 7.05 5.04
C ILE A 10 3.99 7.56 6.40
N THR A 11 3.63 6.92 7.52
CA THR A 11 4.12 7.29 8.85
C THR A 11 5.64 7.21 8.94
N THR A 12 6.25 6.15 8.40
CA THR A 12 7.71 6.01 8.37
C THR A 12 8.36 7.10 7.50
N ALA A 13 7.78 7.42 6.34
CA ALA A 13 8.28 8.48 5.47
C ALA A 13 8.16 9.87 6.11
N ASP A 14 7.07 10.14 6.83
CA ASP A 14 6.87 11.40 7.54
C ASP A 14 7.89 11.58 8.68
N ALA A 15 8.15 10.52 9.45
CA ALA A 15 9.16 10.53 10.51
C ALA A 15 10.59 10.77 10.00
N ALA A 16 10.87 10.42 8.74
CA ALA A 16 12.18 10.63 8.10
C ALA A 16 12.36 12.03 7.51
N ARG A 17 11.35 12.92 7.56
CA ARG A 17 11.44 14.27 6.99
C ARG A 17 12.41 15.15 7.79
N SER A 18 13.04 16.11 7.10
CA SER A 18 13.95 17.06 7.75
C SER A 18 13.27 17.86 8.87
N LYS A 19 14.06 18.35 9.85
CA LYS A 19 13.56 19.19 10.95
C LYS A 19 12.71 20.39 10.49
N ARG A 20 12.99 20.95 9.31
CA ARG A 20 12.20 22.06 8.75
C ARG A 20 10.87 21.58 8.17
N ALA A 21 10.89 20.46 7.44
CA ALA A 21 9.69 19.89 6.83
C ALA A 21 8.72 19.31 7.88
N ALA A 22 9.25 18.64 8.91
CA ALA A 22 8.47 18.05 10.00
C ALA A 22 7.68 19.08 10.85
N ARG A 23 7.96 20.39 10.71
CA ARG A 23 7.17 21.46 11.34
C ARG A 23 5.78 21.62 10.75
N LYS A 24 5.53 21.05 9.57
CA LYS A 24 4.24 21.09 8.88
C LYS A 24 3.72 19.66 8.70
N PRO A 25 2.40 19.45 8.81
CA PRO A 25 1.80 18.17 8.46
C PRO A 25 2.23 17.70 7.07
N MET A 26 2.39 16.39 6.90
CA MET A 26 2.65 15.81 5.59
C MET A 26 1.50 16.12 4.64
N THR A 27 1.83 16.64 3.46
CA THR A 27 0.86 16.91 2.41
C THR A 27 0.54 15.64 1.62
N ASN A 28 -0.62 15.60 0.97
CA ASN A 28 -0.97 14.51 0.06
C ASN A 28 0.04 14.36 -1.09
N GLY A 29 0.65 15.46 -1.55
CA GLY A 29 1.71 15.42 -2.56
C GLY A 29 2.97 14.73 -2.07
N GLU A 30 3.39 15.00 -0.83
CA GLU A 30 4.51 14.30 -0.18
C GLU A 30 4.18 12.82 0.02
N ALA A 31 2.96 12.47 0.43
CA ALA A 31 2.54 11.08 0.61
C ALA A 31 2.56 10.31 -0.72
N ARG A 32 2.04 10.89 -1.81
CA ARG A 32 2.15 10.33 -3.16
C ARG A 32 3.60 10.15 -3.60
N LYS A 33 4.47 11.12 -3.29
CA LYS A 33 5.90 11.03 -3.61
C LYS A 33 6.58 9.89 -2.83
N ALA A 34 6.25 9.71 -1.56
CA ALA A 34 6.79 8.63 -0.73
C ALA A 34 6.40 7.23 -1.22
N LEU A 35 5.25 7.11 -1.88
CA LEU A 35 4.73 5.88 -2.47
C LEU A 35 5.02 5.75 -3.98
N LYS A 36 5.86 6.63 -4.54
CA LYS A 36 6.16 6.61 -5.97
C LYS A 36 6.77 5.25 -6.35
N HIS A 37 6.20 4.64 -7.39
CA HIS A 37 6.58 3.31 -7.88
C HIS A 37 6.29 2.14 -6.91
N ALA A 38 5.61 2.39 -5.78
CA ALA A 38 5.21 1.31 -4.88
C ALA A 38 4.29 0.31 -5.60
N LYS A 39 4.50 -0.97 -5.28
CA LYS A 39 3.68 -2.09 -5.72
C LYS A 39 3.08 -2.76 -4.48
N LEU A 40 1.84 -3.22 -4.59
CA LEU A 40 1.16 -3.97 -3.54
C LEU A 40 0.56 -5.24 -4.14
N THR A 41 0.81 -6.36 -3.48
CA THR A 41 0.19 -7.66 -3.79
C THR A 41 -0.69 -8.06 -2.63
N THR A 42 -1.89 -8.52 -2.96
CA THR A 42 -2.94 -8.86 -2.00
C THR A 42 -3.25 -10.34 -2.12
N ARG A 43 -3.31 -11.04 -0.98
CA ARG A 43 -3.47 -12.50 -0.92
C ARG A 43 -4.54 -12.89 0.09
N ARG A 44 -5.18 -14.03 -0.13
CA ARG A 44 -6.16 -14.60 0.80
C ARG A 44 -5.45 -15.23 1.99
N ILE A 45 -5.80 -14.81 3.20
CA ILE A 45 -5.41 -15.47 4.45
C ILE A 45 -6.58 -16.40 4.82
N ARG A 46 -6.32 -17.71 4.81
CA ARG A 46 -7.28 -18.78 5.09
C ARG A 46 -6.64 -19.80 6.02
N GLU A 47 -7.38 -20.78 6.49
CA GLU A 47 -6.81 -21.86 7.30
C GLU A 47 -5.86 -22.75 6.48
N ASP A 48 -4.96 -23.45 7.17
CA ASP A 48 -4.08 -24.42 6.54
C ASP A 48 -4.89 -25.53 5.86
N GLY A 49 -4.51 -25.86 4.62
CA GLY A 49 -5.22 -26.81 3.77
C GLY A 49 -6.32 -26.20 2.90
N ASP A 50 -6.70 -24.93 3.08
CA ASP A 50 -7.59 -24.24 2.14
C ASP A 50 -6.86 -24.02 0.80
N PRO A 51 -7.37 -24.56 -0.33
CA PRO A 51 -6.71 -24.44 -1.63
C PRO A 51 -6.62 -23.01 -2.16
N LEU A 52 -7.35 -22.06 -1.55
CA LEU A 52 -7.32 -20.64 -1.86
C LEU A 52 -6.34 -19.86 -0.97
N HIS A 53 -5.78 -20.47 0.07
CA HIS A 53 -4.77 -19.84 0.91
C HIS A 53 -3.60 -19.32 0.05
N GLY A 54 -3.17 -18.09 0.30
CA GLY A 54 -2.02 -17.48 -0.38
C GLY A 54 -2.27 -17.09 -1.84
N ARG A 55 -3.40 -17.46 -2.45
CA ARG A 55 -3.79 -17.01 -3.80
C ARG A 55 -4.04 -15.52 -3.82
N TYR A 56 -3.84 -14.91 -4.99
CA TYR A 56 -4.16 -13.50 -5.22
C TYR A 56 -5.62 -13.21 -4.83
N ALA A 57 -5.82 -12.09 -4.17
CA ALA A 57 -7.12 -11.59 -3.79
C ALA A 57 -7.30 -10.21 -4.40
N THR A 58 -8.34 -10.00 -5.21
CA THR A 58 -8.70 -8.66 -5.65
C THR A 58 -8.97 -7.78 -4.41
N PRO A 59 -8.34 -6.61 -4.28
CA PRO A 59 -8.56 -5.72 -3.13
C PRO A 59 -10.01 -5.27 -3.03
N CYS A 60 -10.43 -4.88 -1.84
CA CYS A 60 -11.78 -4.33 -1.69
C CYS A 60 -11.92 -2.97 -2.43
N ARG A 61 -13.16 -2.52 -2.62
CA ARG A 61 -13.46 -1.25 -3.32
C ARG A 61 -12.74 -0.04 -2.71
N ALA A 62 -12.73 0.04 -1.38
CA ALA A 62 -12.06 1.14 -0.66
C ALA A 62 -10.54 1.11 -0.85
N CYS A 63 -9.92 -0.06 -0.74
CA CYS A 63 -8.47 -0.20 -0.92
C CYS A 63 -8.03 0.01 -2.37
N THR A 64 -8.88 -0.33 -3.35
CA THR A 64 -8.65 0.02 -4.76
C THR A 64 -8.62 1.54 -4.96
N ALA A 65 -9.62 2.25 -4.42
CA ALA A 65 -9.67 3.70 -4.49
C ALA A 65 -8.49 4.37 -3.77
N LEU A 66 -8.11 3.85 -2.59
CA LEU A 66 -6.98 4.34 -1.81
C LEU A 66 -5.65 4.15 -2.56
N SER A 67 -5.43 2.96 -3.13
CA SER A 67 -4.22 2.65 -3.91
C SER A 67 -4.11 3.58 -5.12
N ALA A 68 -5.23 3.81 -5.82
CA ALA A 68 -5.30 4.75 -6.94
C ALA A 68 -4.99 6.20 -6.51
N HIS A 69 -5.55 6.65 -5.38
CA HIS A 69 -5.31 8.00 -4.85
C HIS A 69 -3.82 8.29 -4.58
N PHE A 70 -3.09 7.28 -4.12
CA PHE A 70 -1.67 7.38 -3.81
C PHE A 70 -0.74 6.94 -4.95
N GLY A 71 -1.28 6.40 -6.04
CA GLY A 71 -0.50 5.89 -7.18
C GLY A 71 0.23 4.56 -6.91
N VAL A 72 -0.24 3.78 -5.93
CA VAL A 72 0.27 2.44 -5.63
C VAL A 72 -0.29 1.46 -6.66
N ARG A 73 0.58 0.71 -7.34
CA ARG A 73 0.14 -0.31 -8.30
C ARG A 73 -0.19 -1.62 -7.59
N LEU A 74 -1.37 -2.14 -7.87
CA LEU A 74 -1.75 -3.49 -7.49
C LEU A 74 -1.14 -4.47 -8.49
N VAL A 75 -0.46 -5.51 -7.99
CA VAL A 75 0.22 -6.51 -8.83
C VAL A 75 -0.24 -7.90 -8.42
N ASP A 76 -0.77 -8.63 -9.40
CA ASP A 76 -0.95 -10.07 -9.31
C ASP A 76 0.34 -10.76 -9.78
N PRO A 77 1.08 -11.41 -8.87
CA PRO A 77 2.35 -12.05 -9.22
C PRO A 77 2.17 -13.25 -10.17
N THR A 78 0.94 -13.74 -10.36
CA THR A 78 0.66 -14.84 -11.29
C THR A 78 0.53 -14.38 -12.74
N THR A 79 0.36 -13.07 -12.97
CA THR A 79 0.24 -12.47 -14.31
C THR A 79 1.52 -11.79 -14.80
N ASP A 80 2.52 -11.59 -13.93
CA ASP A 80 3.78 -10.87 -14.21
C ASP A 80 4.88 -11.82 -14.77
N ASN A 81 4.48 -12.96 -15.36
CA ASN A 81 5.36 -14.01 -15.90
C ASN A 81 5.61 -13.83 -17.40
#